data_AF-A0A7R9DUS0-F1
#
_entry.id   AF-A0A7R9DUS0-F1
#
_cell.length_a   1.000
_cell.length_b   1.000
_cell.length_c   1.000
_cell.angle_alpha   90.00
_cell.angle_beta   90.00
_cell.angle_gamma   90.00
#
_symmetry.space_group_name_H-M   'P 1'
#
loop_
_entity.id
_entity.type
_entity.pdbx_description
1 polymer ?
#
loop_
_entity_poly.entity_id
_entity_poly.type
_entity_poly.pdbx_seq_one_letter_code
_entity_poly.pdbx_strand_id
1 'polypeptide(L)'
;MSEVEELKSIRKKLFPDRGPKMLPTLKHKWFVHKNKAVGGWSVPFPTADRSVIARSQRHFLQHNKQRPVQLFTYVTFPYLLLALAAWVLGGLWLLAAKFKAGREFILKHPRLLSGGLVGFDPSEKAMNNLNFSFTLYGKGWKDKMAEPTDRHTEKPDKTLVVKVSGNNPAYGATCVALVLSAVTIVQQADKMPASGGVYTPGVAFAKTTLIEDLHKHGVKFELVSVKER
;
A
#
# COMPACT_ATOMS: atom_id res chain seq x y z
N MET A 1 -21.68 9.64 17.75
CA MET A 1 -21.22 9.55 16.35
C MET A 1 -20.24 8.40 16.25
N SER A 2 -20.34 7.56 15.22
CA SER A 2 -19.26 6.60 14.98
C SER A 2 -18.00 7.35 14.50
N GLU A 3 -16.80 6.91 14.91
CA GLU A 3 -15.52 7.49 14.46
C GLU A 3 -15.42 7.58 12.93
N VAL A 4 -16.13 6.69 12.22
CA VAL A 4 -16.23 6.65 10.76
C VAL A 4 -16.98 7.87 10.19
N GLU A 5 -18.05 8.32 10.83
CA GLU A 5 -18.82 9.49 10.39
C GLU A 5 -18.07 10.79 10.61
N GLU A 6 -17.41 10.90 11.76
CA GLU A 6 -16.53 12.02 12.06
C GLU A 6 -15.40 12.12 11.04
N LEU A 7 -14.73 11.00 10.73
CA LEU A 7 -13.68 10.93 9.73
C LEU A 7 -14.17 11.33 8.32
N LYS A 8 -15.40 10.94 7.95
CA LYS A 8 -16.02 11.38 6.68
C LYS A 8 -16.21 12.90 6.65
N SER A 9 -16.72 13.48 7.74
CA SER A 9 -16.93 14.93 7.88
C SER A 9 -15.60 15.69 7.77
N ILE A 10 -14.58 15.27 8.52
CA ILE A 10 -13.23 15.86 8.49
C ILE A 10 -12.66 15.79 7.07
N ARG A 11 -12.75 14.64 6.39
CA ARG A 11 -12.26 14.49 5.02
C ARG A 11 -12.96 15.41 4.03
N LYS A 12 -14.27 15.62 4.18
CA LYS A 12 -15.04 16.54 3.33
C LYS A 12 -14.59 18.00 3.53
N LYS A 13 -14.25 18.38 4.77
CA LYS A 13 -13.72 19.72 5.09
C LYS A 13 -12.30 19.92 4.56
N LEU A 14 -11.41 18.94 4.74
CA LEU A 14 -10.01 19.02 4.30
C LEU A 14 -9.85 18.92 2.77
N PHE A 15 -10.74 18.19 2.11
CA PHE A 15 -10.65 17.86 0.70
C PHE A 15 -11.98 18.14 -0.02
N PRO A 16 -12.40 19.41 -0.13
CA PRO A 16 -13.70 19.78 -0.71
C PRO A 16 -13.76 19.45 -2.21
N ASP A 17 -12.66 19.69 -2.93
CA ASP A 17 -12.51 19.26 -4.32
C ASP A 17 -12.10 17.78 -4.38
N ARG A 18 -12.78 17.00 -5.22
CA ARG A 18 -12.49 15.58 -5.50
C ARG A 18 -11.28 15.39 -6.42
N GLY A 19 -10.84 16.46 -7.08
CA GLY A 19 -9.74 16.45 -8.03
C GLY A 19 -10.13 15.85 -9.38
N PRO A 20 -9.22 15.94 -10.37
CA PRO A 20 -9.47 15.48 -11.73
C PRO A 20 -9.61 13.96 -11.81
N LYS A 21 -10.53 13.51 -12.68
CA LYS A 21 -10.72 12.08 -12.95
C LYS A 21 -9.60 11.57 -13.85
N MET A 22 -8.78 10.66 -13.33
CA MET A 22 -7.70 10.05 -14.12
C MET A 22 -8.25 9.06 -15.15
N LEU A 23 -8.01 9.34 -16.43
CA LEU A 23 -8.38 8.49 -17.55
C LEU A 23 -7.15 7.91 -18.26
N PRO A 24 -7.20 6.66 -18.75
CA PRO A 24 -8.21 5.64 -18.49
C PRO A 24 -8.30 5.24 -17.01
N THR A 25 -9.49 4.84 -16.56
CA THR A 25 -9.69 4.41 -15.17
C THR A 25 -9.14 3.01 -14.95
N LEU A 26 -8.44 2.81 -13.82
CA LEU A 26 -8.03 1.49 -13.39
C LEU A 26 -9.28 0.72 -12.91
N LYS A 27 -9.48 -0.50 -13.42
CA LYS A 27 -10.63 -1.34 -13.03
C LYS A 27 -10.30 -2.11 -11.75
N HIS A 28 -11.13 -1.92 -10.72
CA HIS A 28 -11.02 -2.70 -9.48
C HIS A 28 -11.58 -4.10 -9.68
N LYS A 29 -10.80 -5.12 -9.35
CA LYS A 29 -11.22 -6.52 -9.36
C LYS A 29 -11.67 -6.95 -7.97
N TRP A 30 -12.99 -6.93 -7.73
CA TRP A 30 -13.58 -7.21 -6.42
C TRP A 30 -13.61 -8.69 -6.02
N PHE A 31 -13.49 -9.59 -6.98
CA PHE A 31 -13.54 -11.03 -6.77
C PHE A 31 -12.16 -11.67 -6.95
N VAL A 32 -12.06 -12.91 -6.50
CA VAL A 32 -10.90 -13.77 -6.70
C VAL A 32 -10.60 -13.87 -8.20
N HIS A 33 -9.36 -13.63 -8.59
CA HIS A 33 -8.97 -13.65 -9.99
C HIS A 33 -7.53 -14.09 -10.18
N LYS A 34 -7.23 -14.67 -11.35
CA LYS A 34 -5.86 -15.06 -11.69
C LYS A 34 -5.01 -13.81 -11.97
N ASN A 35 -3.87 -13.69 -11.31
CA ASN A 35 -2.94 -12.59 -11.48
C ASN A 35 -1.70 -13.05 -12.26
N LYS A 36 -1.61 -12.65 -13.52
CA LYS A 36 -0.50 -13.03 -14.40
C LYS A 36 0.83 -12.35 -14.04
N ALA A 37 0.79 -11.22 -13.33
CA ALA A 37 2.01 -10.46 -13.01
C ALA A 37 2.83 -11.10 -11.89
N VAL A 38 2.16 -11.67 -10.90
CA VAL A 38 2.80 -12.30 -9.73
C VAL A 38 2.73 -13.82 -9.80
N GLY A 39 1.81 -14.38 -10.61
CA GLY A 39 1.50 -15.81 -10.61
C GLY A 39 0.61 -16.17 -9.41
N GLY A 40 -0.48 -16.87 -9.67
CA GLY A 40 -1.45 -17.29 -8.64
C GLY A 40 -2.78 -16.53 -8.68
N TRP A 41 -3.47 -16.55 -7.55
CA TRP A 41 -4.84 -16.08 -7.37
C TRP A 41 -4.90 -14.94 -6.37
N SER A 42 -5.36 -13.78 -6.82
CA SER A 42 -5.40 -12.55 -6.03
C SER A 42 -6.80 -12.25 -5.54
N VAL A 43 -6.89 -11.73 -4.31
CA VAL A 43 -8.12 -11.23 -3.69
C VAL A 43 -7.91 -9.80 -3.18
N PRO A 44 -8.93 -8.94 -3.16
CA PRO A 44 -8.78 -7.57 -2.65
C PRO A 44 -8.24 -7.55 -1.24
N PHE A 45 -7.25 -6.71 -0.99
CA PHE A 45 -6.68 -6.51 0.34
C PHE A 45 -6.98 -5.09 0.82
N PRO A 46 -8.06 -4.89 1.60
CA PRO A 46 -8.50 -3.56 2.01
C PRO A 46 -7.59 -3.02 3.12
N THR A 47 -6.63 -2.18 2.75
CA THR A 47 -5.71 -1.52 3.70
C THR A 47 -5.87 0.00 3.71
N ALA A 48 -5.25 0.65 4.69
CA ALA A 48 -5.18 2.10 4.76
C ALA A 48 -4.33 2.72 3.63
N ASP A 49 -3.46 1.92 2.99
CA ASP A 49 -2.47 2.35 2.01
C ASP A 49 -3.07 3.18 0.88
N ARG A 50 -4.24 2.74 0.37
CA ARG A 50 -4.93 3.48 -0.71
C ARG A 50 -5.22 4.93 -0.32
N SER A 51 -5.60 5.15 0.93
CA SER A 51 -5.92 6.50 1.42
C SER A 51 -4.66 7.35 1.61
N VAL A 52 -3.56 6.75 2.05
CA VAL A 52 -2.25 7.42 2.19
C VAL A 52 -1.71 7.79 0.81
N ILE A 53 -1.66 6.83 -0.11
CA ILE A 53 -1.17 7.03 -1.48
C ILE A 53 -2.00 8.08 -2.20
N ALA A 54 -3.34 8.03 -2.12
CA ALA A 54 -4.20 9.02 -2.74
C ALA A 54 -3.92 10.45 -2.26
N ARG A 55 -3.61 10.63 -0.97
CA ARG A 55 -3.21 11.94 -0.42
C ARG A 55 -1.85 12.38 -0.93
N SER A 56 -0.87 11.46 -1.02
CA SER A 56 0.44 11.77 -1.60
C SER A 56 0.32 12.19 -3.06
N GLN A 57 -0.46 11.45 -3.86
CA GLN A 57 -0.70 11.75 -5.28
C GLN A 57 -1.43 13.08 -5.48
N ARG A 58 -2.38 13.42 -4.62
CA ARG A 58 -3.02 14.74 -4.63
C ARG A 58 -2.01 15.85 -4.38
N HIS A 59 -1.15 15.68 -3.36
CA HIS A 59 -0.11 16.67 -3.06
C HIS A 59 0.84 16.87 -4.25
N PHE A 60 1.29 15.78 -4.89
CA PHE A 60 2.17 15.84 -6.06
C PHE A 60 1.51 16.47 -7.28
N LEU A 61 0.21 16.26 -7.49
CA LEU A 61 -0.51 16.96 -8.54
C LEU A 61 -0.51 18.48 -8.29
N GLN A 62 -0.83 18.90 -7.07
CA GLN A 62 -0.96 20.31 -6.70
C GLN A 62 0.36 21.06 -6.70
N HIS A 63 1.45 20.44 -6.23
CA HIS A 63 2.72 21.12 -5.98
C HIS A 63 3.83 20.74 -6.99
N ASN A 64 3.74 19.58 -7.62
CA ASN A 64 4.78 19.07 -8.52
C ASN A 64 4.30 18.86 -9.95
N LYS A 65 3.03 19.18 -10.26
CA LYS A 65 2.40 18.93 -11.56
C LYS A 65 2.62 17.48 -12.04
N GLN A 66 2.55 16.52 -11.12
CA GLN A 66 2.69 15.10 -11.46
C GLN A 66 1.33 14.45 -11.65
N ARG A 67 1.21 13.60 -12.68
CA ARG A 67 -0.01 12.81 -12.92
C ARG A 67 -0.23 11.81 -11.78
N PRO A 68 -1.39 11.85 -11.10
CA PRO A 68 -1.73 10.88 -10.07
C PRO A 68 -1.76 9.43 -10.57
N VAL A 69 -1.15 8.52 -9.81
CA VAL A 69 -1.28 7.09 -10.04
C VAL A 69 -2.59 6.55 -9.45
N GLN A 70 -3.21 5.62 -10.16
CA GLN A 70 -4.34 4.85 -9.67
C GLN A 70 -3.85 3.50 -9.14
N LEU A 71 -4.30 3.11 -7.95
CA LEU A 71 -3.80 1.92 -7.27
C LEU A 71 -4.92 1.12 -6.59
N PHE A 72 -4.80 -0.21 -6.71
CA PHE A 72 -5.55 -1.19 -5.93
C PHE A 72 -4.58 -2.23 -5.39
N THR A 73 -4.83 -2.67 -4.15
CA THR A 73 -4.00 -3.62 -3.42
C THR A 73 -4.67 -4.99 -3.38
N TYR A 74 -3.85 -6.02 -3.54
CA TYR A 74 -4.28 -7.41 -3.57
C TYR A 74 -3.31 -8.28 -2.79
N VAL A 75 -3.82 -9.29 -2.11
CA VAL A 75 -3.02 -10.40 -1.59
C VAL A 75 -3.14 -11.58 -2.53
N THR A 76 -2.03 -12.27 -2.80
CA THR A 76 -1.95 -13.33 -3.81
C THR A 76 -1.60 -14.65 -3.14
N PHE A 77 -2.34 -15.70 -3.49
CA PHE A 77 -2.14 -17.06 -3.03
C PHE A 77 -1.76 -17.97 -4.20
N PRO A 78 -0.94 -19.02 -3.98
CA PRO A 78 -0.54 -19.93 -5.04
C PRO A 78 -1.73 -20.73 -5.61
N TYR A 79 -2.71 -21.07 -4.77
CA TYR A 79 -3.82 -21.96 -5.12
C TYR A 79 -5.17 -21.25 -5.04
N LEU A 80 -6.08 -21.61 -5.96
CA LEU A 80 -7.43 -21.02 -6.04
C LEU A 80 -8.24 -21.27 -4.76
N LEU A 81 -8.21 -22.50 -4.25
CA LEU A 81 -8.97 -22.87 -3.05
C LEU A 81 -8.52 -22.06 -1.83
N LEU A 82 -7.22 -21.83 -1.67
CA LEU A 82 -6.68 -21.00 -0.61
C LEU A 82 -7.12 -19.53 -0.74
N ALA A 83 -7.10 -18.99 -1.98
CA ALA A 83 -7.60 -17.64 -2.25
C ALA A 83 -9.10 -17.50 -1.95
N LEU A 84 -9.92 -18.49 -2.34
CA LEU A 84 -11.35 -18.51 -2.05
C LEU A 84 -11.63 -18.58 -0.55
N ALA A 85 -10.94 -19.47 0.17
CA ALA A 85 -11.05 -19.58 1.62
C ALA A 85 -10.67 -18.25 2.30
N ALA A 86 -9.54 -17.63 1.91
CA ALA A 86 -9.12 -16.34 2.43
C ALA A 86 -10.12 -15.21 2.14
N TRP A 87 -10.72 -15.19 0.94
CA TRP A 87 -11.72 -14.19 0.57
C TRP A 87 -13.00 -14.33 1.40
N VAL A 88 -13.50 -15.56 1.58
CA VAL A 88 -14.69 -15.85 2.39
C VAL A 88 -14.43 -15.54 3.86
N LEU A 89 -13.35 -16.07 4.44
CA LEU A 89 -12.98 -15.84 5.84
C LEU A 89 -12.73 -14.36 6.12
N GLY A 90 -12.03 -13.65 5.23
CA GLY A 90 -11.82 -12.21 5.34
C GLY A 90 -13.13 -11.42 5.32
N GLY A 91 -14.08 -11.80 4.47
CA GLY A 91 -15.43 -11.21 4.46
C GLY A 91 -16.18 -11.44 5.77
N LEU A 92 -16.13 -12.66 6.32
CA LEU A 92 -16.72 -13.00 7.61
C LEU A 92 -16.07 -12.21 8.75
N TRP A 93 -14.74 -12.04 8.74
CA TRP A 93 -14.03 -11.25 9.74
C TRP A 93 -14.39 -9.77 9.67
N LEU A 94 -14.47 -9.18 8.47
CA LEU A 94 -14.90 -7.79 8.29
C LEU A 94 -16.33 -7.57 8.76
N LEU A 95 -17.20 -8.57 8.61
CA LEU A 95 -18.56 -8.53 9.14
C LEU A 95 -18.57 -8.63 10.67
N ALA A 96 -17.87 -9.61 11.23
CA ALA A 96 -17.75 -9.82 12.67
C ALA A 96 -17.14 -8.60 13.39
N ALA A 97 -16.16 -7.93 12.77
CA ALA A 97 -15.52 -6.73 13.30
C ALA A 97 -16.47 -5.53 13.46
N LYS A 98 -17.68 -5.55 12.86
CA LYS A 98 -18.69 -4.52 13.08
C LYS A 98 -19.39 -4.65 14.44
N PHE A 99 -19.35 -5.83 15.05
CA PHE A 99 -20.03 -6.13 16.31
C PHE A 99 -19.02 -6.17 17.46
N LYS A 100 -19.41 -5.67 18.64
CA LYS A 100 -18.54 -5.68 19.84
C LYS A 100 -18.08 -7.10 20.19
N ALA A 101 -19.02 -8.05 20.26
CA ALA A 101 -18.71 -9.45 20.56
C ALA A 101 -17.77 -10.08 19.52
N GLY A 102 -17.96 -9.77 18.22
CA GLY A 102 -17.09 -10.26 17.16
C GLY A 102 -15.67 -9.72 17.27
N ARG A 103 -15.51 -8.41 17.55
CA ARG A 103 -14.19 -7.81 17.81
C ARG A 103 -13.50 -8.45 19.02
N GLU A 104 -14.22 -8.61 20.13
CA GLU A 104 -13.68 -9.24 21.34
C GLU A 104 -13.26 -10.69 21.08
N PHE A 105 -14.06 -11.45 20.34
CA PHE A 105 -13.73 -12.82 19.98
C PHE A 105 -12.48 -12.90 19.09
N ILE A 106 -12.38 -12.04 18.07
CA ILE A 106 -11.20 -11.98 17.19
C ILE A 106 -9.93 -11.65 17.98
N LEU A 107 -10.01 -10.68 18.89
CA LEU A 107 -8.88 -10.26 19.71
C LEU A 107 -8.50 -11.27 20.80
N LYS A 108 -9.45 -12.04 21.33
CA LYS A 108 -9.20 -13.07 22.35
C LYS A 108 -8.63 -14.37 21.76
N HIS A 109 -8.93 -14.68 20.50
CA HIS A 109 -8.56 -15.95 19.87
C HIS A 109 -7.74 -15.82 18.57
N PRO A 110 -6.67 -15.01 18.54
CA PRO A 110 -5.88 -14.80 17.32
C PRO A 110 -5.20 -16.09 16.84
N ARG A 111 -4.75 -16.97 17.76
CA ARG A 111 -4.15 -18.27 17.42
C ARG A 111 -5.15 -19.19 16.72
N LEU A 112 -6.37 -19.29 17.24
CA LEU A 112 -7.41 -20.13 16.65
C LEU A 112 -7.76 -19.64 15.24
N LEU A 113 -7.99 -18.33 15.09
CA LEU A 113 -8.43 -17.74 13.83
C LEU A 113 -7.34 -17.69 12.77
N SER A 114 -6.08 -17.63 13.16
CA SER A 114 -4.95 -17.66 12.24
C SER A 114 -4.41 -19.06 11.95
N GLY A 115 -5.02 -20.11 12.51
CA GLY A 115 -4.48 -21.47 12.41
C GLY A 115 -3.09 -21.63 13.05
N GLY A 116 -2.80 -20.84 14.09
CA GLY A 116 -1.52 -20.83 14.80
C GLY A 116 -0.46 -19.88 14.23
N LEU A 117 -0.73 -19.17 13.13
CA LEU A 117 0.23 -18.25 12.49
C LEU A 117 0.43 -16.95 13.28
N VAL A 118 -0.55 -16.52 14.05
CA VAL A 118 -0.52 -15.29 14.85
C VAL A 118 -0.78 -15.64 16.31
N GLY A 119 0.06 -15.12 17.20
CA GLY A 119 -0.09 -15.23 18.64
C GLY A 119 0.20 -13.91 19.34
N PHE A 120 -0.08 -13.85 20.65
CA PHE A 120 0.18 -12.66 21.46
C PHE A 120 1.68 -12.37 21.59
N ASP A 121 2.48 -13.41 21.81
CA ASP A 121 3.94 -13.30 21.98
C ASP A 121 4.64 -14.23 20.98
N PRO A 122 4.86 -13.79 19.72
CA PRO A 122 5.63 -14.56 18.76
C PRO A 122 7.10 -14.63 19.21
N SER A 123 7.71 -15.82 19.14
CA SER A 123 9.13 -15.96 19.45
C SER A 123 10.01 -15.24 18.42
N GLU A 124 11.19 -14.78 18.83
CA GLU A 124 12.13 -14.10 17.94
C GLU A 124 12.47 -14.95 16.71
N LYS A 125 12.67 -16.26 16.92
CA LYS A 125 12.89 -17.22 15.82
C LYS A 125 11.70 -17.27 14.85
N ALA A 126 10.47 -17.27 15.35
CA ALA A 126 9.28 -17.24 14.49
C ALA A 126 9.21 -15.93 13.69
N MET A 127 9.50 -14.79 14.32
CA MET A 127 9.50 -13.48 13.65
C MET A 127 10.57 -13.38 12.57
N ASN A 128 11.79 -13.85 12.83
CA ASN A 128 12.92 -13.78 11.90
C ASN A 128 12.77 -14.73 10.70
N ASN A 129 11.98 -15.81 10.85
CA ASN A 129 11.67 -16.75 9.78
C ASN A 129 10.53 -16.29 8.85
N LEU A 130 9.83 -15.21 9.20
CA LEU A 130 8.77 -14.65 8.37
C LEU A 130 9.36 -13.73 7.31
N ASN A 131 9.04 -14.00 6.05
CA ASN A 131 9.41 -13.17 4.91
C ASN A 131 8.20 -12.43 4.37
N PHE A 132 8.43 -11.27 3.77
CA PHE A 132 7.41 -10.55 3.02
C PHE A 132 7.90 -10.16 1.64
N SER A 133 6.94 -10.00 0.73
CA SER A 133 7.18 -9.51 -0.61
C SER A 133 5.96 -8.76 -1.12
N PHE A 134 6.18 -7.53 -1.56
CA PHE A 134 5.22 -6.74 -2.31
C PHE A 134 5.68 -6.68 -3.77
N THR A 135 4.75 -6.86 -4.71
CA THR A 135 5.02 -6.65 -6.13
C THR A 135 4.23 -5.43 -6.60
N LEU A 136 4.95 -4.36 -6.89
CA LEU A 136 4.42 -3.15 -7.48
C LEU A 136 4.38 -3.34 -8.99
N TYR A 137 3.18 -3.52 -9.53
CA TYR A 137 2.94 -3.69 -10.96
C TYR A 137 2.32 -2.43 -11.55
N GLY A 138 3.12 -1.69 -12.32
CA GLY A 138 2.73 -0.44 -12.97
C GLY A 138 2.52 -0.62 -14.47
N LYS A 139 1.48 0.02 -15.01
CA LYS A 139 1.28 0.22 -16.46
C LYS A 139 1.09 1.71 -16.73
N GLY A 140 1.79 2.24 -17.73
CA GLY A 140 1.72 3.65 -18.10
C GLY A 140 2.23 3.88 -19.52
N TRP A 141 2.59 5.13 -19.80
CA TRP A 141 3.09 5.58 -21.09
C TRP A 141 4.56 6.00 -20.98
N LYS A 142 5.33 5.84 -22.05
CA LYS A 142 6.70 6.40 -22.14
C LYS A 142 6.67 7.92 -22.18
N ASP A 143 5.78 8.46 -23.00
CA ASP A 143 5.67 9.89 -23.22
C ASP A 143 4.90 10.57 -22.10
N LYS A 144 5.43 11.72 -21.68
CA LYS A 144 4.75 12.61 -20.75
C LYS A 144 3.85 13.56 -21.54
N MET A 145 2.62 13.75 -21.06
CA MET A 145 1.72 14.76 -21.61
C MET A 145 2.14 16.16 -21.16
N ALA A 146 1.65 17.16 -21.88
CA ALA A 146 1.87 18.57 -21.56
C ALA A 146 1.32 18.90 -20.17
N GLU A 147 0.06 18.53 -19.89
CA GLU A 147 -0.52 18.66 -18.56
C GLU A 147 -0.69 17.30 -17.86
N PRO A 148 -0.46 17.22 -16.53
CA PRO A 148 -0.55 15.97 -15.78
C PRO A 148 -1.95 15.36 -15.77
N THR A 149 -2.97 16.15 -16.08
CA THR A 149 -4.38 15.74 -16.11
C THR A 149 -4.86 15.34 -17.50
N ASP A 150 -4.03 15.54 -18.52
CA ASP A 150 -4.41 15.25 -19.90
C ASP A 150 -4.74 13.77 -20.10
N ARG A 151 -5.58 13.52 -21.10
CA ARG A 151 -6.03 12.18 -21.42
C ARG A 151 -5.11 11.57 -22.46
N HIS A 152 -4.48 10.46 -22.11
CA HIS A 152 -3.93 9.56 -23.11
C HIS A 152 -5.07 8.91 -23.90
N THR A 153 -5.04 9.07 -25.22
CA THR A 153 -5.93 8.38 -26.17
C THR A 153 -5.47 6.96 -26.43
N GLU A 154 -4.15 6.73 -26.37
CA GLU A 154 -3.51 5.46 -26.63
C GLU A 154 -3.51 4.54 -25.41
N LYS A 155 -3.36 3.23 -25.66
CA LYS A 155 -3.21 2.25 -24.58
C LYS A 155 -1.83 2.38 -23.93
N PRO A 156 -1.68 2.09 -22.63
CA PRO A 156 -0.37 2.04 -21.98
C PRO A 156 0.61 1.13 -22.74
N ASP A 157 1.80 1.63 -23.05
CA ASP A 157 2.85 0.97 -23.82
C ASP A 157 4.06 0.55 -22.95
N LYS A 158 4.08 0.99 -21.69
CA LYS A 158 5.15 0.67 -20.73
C LYS A 158 4.60 -0.07 -19.52
N THR A 159 5.29 -1.14 -19.14
CA THR A 159 5.02 -1.91 -17.92
C THR A 159 6.28 -1.95 -17.06
N LEU A 160 6.10 -1.69 -15.77
CA LEU A 160 7.16 -1.71 -14.76
C LEU A 160 6.77 -2.69 -13.66
N VAL A 161 7.71 -3.55 -13.26
CA VAL A 161 7.53 -4.46 -12.13
C VAL A 161 8.66 -4.25 -11.14
N VAL A 162 8.31 -3.79 -9.95
CA VAL A 162 9.24 -3.62 -8.82
C VAL A 162 8.83 -4.57 -7.72
N LYS A 163 9.81 -5.22 -7.10
CA LYS A 163 9.61 -6.07 -5.93
C LYS A 163 10.20 -5.38 -4.71
N VAL A 164 9.44 -5.35 -3.63
CA VAL A 164 9.90 -4.91 -2.31
C VAL A 164 9.86 -6.11 -1.39
N SER A 165 10.98 -6.51 -0.80
CA SER A 165 11.04 -7.72 0.02
C SER A 165 11.94 -7.57 1.24
N GLY A 166 11.71 -8.41 2.24
CA GLY A 166 12.50 -8.43 3.46
C GLY A 166 11.99 -9.47 4.44
N ASN A 167 12.54 -9.43 5.65
CA ASN A 167 12.23 -10.35 6.74
C ASN A 167 11.53 -9.59 7.87
N ASN A 168 10.85 -10.33 8.74
CA ASN A 168 10.20 -9.81 9.94
C ASN A 168 9.27 -8.60 9.63
N PRO A 169 8.19 -8.81 8.84
CA PRO A 169 7.38 -7.72 8.30
C PRO A 169 6.68 -6.86 9.35
N ALA A 170 6.29 -7.45 10.48
CA ALA A 170 5.44 -6.78 11.46
C ALA A 170 6.24 -5.91 12.42
N TYR A 171 7.32 -6.46 13.01
CA TYR A 171 8.09 -5.79 14.04
C TYR A 171 9.42 -5.29 13.49
N GLY A 172 10.27 -6.18 12.99
CA GLY A 172 11.63 -5.84 12.56
C GLY A 172 11.68 -4.78 11.46
N ALA A 173 11.09 -5.08 10.30
CA ALA A 173 11.08 -4.14 9.17
C ALA A 173 10.36 -2.82 9.50
N THR A 174 9.29 -2.87 10.28
CA THR A 174 8.57 -1.68 10.74
C THR A 174 9.41 -0.81 11.68
N CYS A 175 10.11 -1.41 12.65
CA CYS A 175 11.02 -0.70 13.54
C CYS A 175 12.18 -0.07 12.77
N VAL A 176 12.79 -0.81 11.83
CA VAL A 176 13.83 -0.27 10.94
C VAL A 176 13.30 0.93 10.16
N ALA A 177 12.12 0.82 9.53
CA ALA A 177 11.51 1.92 8.79
C ALA A 177 11.20 3.13 9.67
N LEU A 178 10.73 2.92 10.90
CA LEU A 178 10.45 3.99 11.86
C LEU A 178 11.72 4.74 12.26
N VAL A 179 12.77 4.01 12.66
CA VAL A 179 14.05 4.61 13.07
C VAL A 179 14.70 5.34 11.91
N LEU A 180 14.77 4.72 10.73
CA LEU A 180 15.33 5.37 9.55
C LEU A 180 14.53 6.60 9.13
N SER A 181 13.21 6.59 9.30
CA SER A 181 12.37 7.78 9.06
C SER A 181 12.75 8.92 10.01
N ALA A 182 12.93 8.62 11.31
CA ALA A 182 13.35 9.62 12.29
C ALA A 182 14.75 10.18 11.99
N VAL A 183 15.72 9.31 11.71
CA VAL A 183 17.07 9.69 11.31
C VAL A 183 17.03 10.56 10.05
N THR A 184 16.23 10.17 9.04
CA THR A 184 16.08 10.93 7.80
C THR A 184 15.51 12.33 8.04
N ILE A 185 14.51 12.48 8.91
CA ILE A 185 13.92 13.79 9.24
C ILE A 185 14.99 14.71 9.84
N VAL A 186 15.82 14.20 10.74
CA VAL A 186 16.85 14.99 11.44
C VAL A 186 18.02 15.31 10.52
N GLN A 187 18.54 14.32 9.78
CA GLN A 187 19.77 14.46 9.00
C GLN A 187 19.56 15.09 7.62
N GLN A 188 18.35 15.00 7.06
CA GLN A 188 17.99 15.54 5.75
C GLN A 188 16.82 16.53 5.87
N ALA A 189 16.87 17.35 6.92
CA ALA A 189 15.85 18.37 7.21
C ALA A 189 15.65 19.35 6.04
N ASP A 190 16.72 19.65 5.28
CA ASP A 190 16.71 20.48 4.07
C ASP A 190 15.86 19.87 2.93
N LYS A 191 15.63 18.56 2.95
CA LYS A 191 14.83 17.83 1.96
C LYS A 191 13.39 17.57 2.39
N MET A 192 13.04 17.91 3.65
CA MET A 192 11.68 17.80 4.17
C MET A 192 10.77 18.87 3.56
N PRO A 193 9.44 18.68 3.57
CA PRO A 193 8.49 19.72 3.21
C PRO A 193 8.70 20.99 4.05
N ALA A 194 8.84 22.15 3.38
CA ALA A 194 9.21 23.40 4.03
C ALA A 194 8.11 23.97 4.97
N SER A 195 6.83 23.72 4.68
CA SER A 195 5.74 24.12 5.56
C SER A 195 5.53 23.10 6.66
N GLY A 196 5.40 23.55 7.91
CA GLY A 196 4.96 22.68 9.01
C GLY A 196 3.58 22.05 8.73
N GLY A 197 3.34 20.84 9.26
CA GLY A 197 2.07 20.15 9.09
C GLY A 197 2.18 18.64 9.15
N VAL A 198 1.12 17.96 8.70
CA VAL A 198 1.02 16.50 8.67
C VAL A 198 1.16 15.99 7.24
N TYR A 199 2.24 15.26 6.98
CA TYR A 199 2.54 14.72 5.65
C TYR A 199 2.44 13.20 5.61
N THR A 200 2.01 12.69 4.46
CA THR A 200 2.15 11.25 4.16
C THR A 200 3.63 10.91 3.95
N PRO A 201 4.09 9.69 4.27
CA PRO A 201 5.48 9.28 4.04
C PRO A 201 5.92 9.48 2.59
N GLY A 202 5.03 9.20 1.63
CA GLY A 202 5.30 9.41 0.21
C GLY A 202 5.66 10.84 -0.13
N VAL A 203 5.10 11.84 0.55
CA VAL A 203 5.41 13.27 0.34
C VAL A 203 6.64 13.67 1.15
N ALA A 204 6.69 13.30 2.42
CA ALA A 204 7.76 13.70 3.34
C ALA A 204 9.14 13.20 2.86
N PHE A 205 9.20 11.97 2.37
CA PHE A 205 10.44 11.30 2.01
C PHE A 205 10.69 11.20 0.50
N ALA A 206 9.86 11.87 -0.33
CA ALA A 206 9.96 11.79 -1.80
C ALA A 206 11.33 12.15 -2.37
N LYS A 207 12.07 13.02 -1.66
CA LYS A 207 13.33 13.60 -2.09
C LYS A 207 14.52 13.16 -1.23
N THR A 208 14.33 12.19 -0.33
CA THR A 208 15.40 11.76 0.60
C THR A 208 16.02 10.43 0.18
N THR A 209 17.05 10.00 0.92
CA THR A 209 17.69 8.70 0.73
C THR A 209 17.03 7.54 1.50
N LEU A 210 15.79 7.72 1.99
CA LEU A 210 15.16 6.74 2.89
C LEU A 210 15.03 5.36 2.21
N ILE A 211 14.78 5.31 0.90
CA ILE A 211 14.67 4.03 0.17
C ILE A 211 16.03 3.32 0.11
N GLU A 212 17.12 4.06 -0.16
CA GLU A 212 18.48 3.52 -0.17
C GLU A 212 18.87 3.00 1.21
N ASP A 213 18.53 3.72 2.27
CA ASP A 213 18.85 3.31 3.63
C ASP A 213 18.01 2.11 4.07
N LEU A 214 16.72 2.06 3.71
CA LEU A 214 15.90 0.87 3.88
C LEU A 214 16.48 -0.35 3.14
N HIS A 215 16.97 -0.15 1.91
CA HIS A 215 17.62 -1.20 1.13
C HIS A 215 18.84 -1.77 1.84
N LYS A 216 19.71 -0.90 2.39
CA LYS A 216 20.90 -1.32 3.16
C LYS A 216 20.54 -2.08 4.44
N HIS A 217 19.36 -1.82 5.01
CA HIS A 217 18.89 -2.44 6.27
C HIS A 217 17.87 -3.56 6.05
N GLY A 218 17.90 -4.23 4.90
CA GLY A 218 17.19 -5.49 4.67
C GLY A 218 15.79 -5.37 4.08
N VAL A 219 15.32 -4.16 3.74
CA VAL A 219 14.10 -3.94 2.94
C VAL A 219 14.51 -3.67 1.50
N LYS A 220 14.65 -4.73 0.72
CA LYS A 220 15.19 -4.67 -0.65
C LYS A 220 14.14 -4.14 -1.62
N PHE A 221 14.53 -3.15 -2.42
CA PHE A 221 13.78 -2.62 -3.55
C PHE A 221 14.48 -3.04 -4.84
N GLU A 222 13.81 -3.84 -5.66
CA GLU A 222 14.42 -4.49 -6.83
C GLU A 222 13.56 -4.28 -8.07
N LEU A 223 14.18 -3.80 -9.15
CA LEU A 223 13.55 -3.72 -10.46
C LEU A 223 13.55 -5.11 -11.10
N VAL A 224 12.37 -5.74 -11.20
CA VAL A 224 12.24 -7.11 -11.72
C VAL A 224 12.10 -7.12 -13.24
N SER A 225 11.33 -6.20 -13.80
CA SER A 225 11.20 -6.10 -15.25
C SER A 225 10.72 -4.73 -15.71
N VAL A 226 11.26 -4.30 -16.85
CA VAL A 226 10.73 -3.21 -17.66
C VAL A 226 10.33 -3.83 -19.00
N LYS A 227 9.08 -3.64 -19.42
CA LYS A 227 8.62 -4.05 -20.74
C LYS A 227 8.06 -2.85 -21.46
N GLU A 228 8.53 -2.68 -22.68
CA GLU A 228 8.12 -1.62 -23.57
C GLU A 228 7.58 -2.29 -24.83
N ARG A 229 6.38 -1.87 -25.23
CA ARG A 229 5.78 -2.24 -26.50
C ARG A 229 6.19 -1.25 -27.59
#